data_AF-A0A417CBZ1-F1
#
_entry.id   AF-A0A417CBZ1-F1
#
_cell.length_a   1.000
_cell.length_b   1.000
_cell.length_c   1.000
_cell.angle_alpha   90.00
_cell.angle_beta   90.00
_cell.angle_gamma   90.00
#
_symmetry.space_group_name_H-M   'P 1'
#
loop_
_entity.id
_entity.type
_entity.pdbx_description
1 polymer ?
#
loop_
_entity_poly.entity_id
_entity_poly.type
_entity_poly.pdbx_seq_one_letter_code
_entity_poly.pdbx_strand_id
1 'polypeptide(L)'
;MNEHISKLKKDFIVLYLARNGIMTFIITLLSMSYDLCLYYQISFINGIEKIFSNSIFTWLYFMLIWVFNYLIFEIYKIISDAYRNKICISFKIKDHHYSFYLSIIIMIGLILIVVMSPLVRLFKVDLISMFVFMILRSFKEMIKNRP
;
A
#
# COMPACT_ATOMS: atom_id res chain seq x y z
N MET A 1 -30.77 15.72 13.31
CA MET A 1 -29.38 16.12 13.64
C MET A 1 -28.42 14.93 13.73
N ASN A 2 -28.77 13.85 14.45
CA ASN A 2 -27.92 12.64 14.54
C ASN A 2 -27.73 11.87 13.21
N GLU A 3 -28.75 11.79 12.35
CA GLU A 3 -28.62 11.15 11.02
C GLU A 3 -27.68 11.90 10.08
N HIS A 4 -27.68 13.23 10.09
CA HIS A 4 -26.81 14.01 9.22
C HIS A 4 -25.34 13.87 9.62
N ILE A 5 -25.07 13.79 10.93
CA ILE A 5 -23.74 13.57 11.50
C ILE A 5 -23.25 12.14 11.21
N SER A 6 -24.13 11.12 11.28
CA SER A 6 -23.74 9.74 10.96
C SER A 6 -23.46 9.54 9.47
N LYS A 7 -24.24 10.19 8.59
CA LYS A 7 -24.00 10.21 7.14
C LYS A 7 -22.64 10.83 6.82
N LEU A 8 -22.36 12.02 7.37
CA LEU A 8 -21.07 12.69 7.19
C LEU A 8 -19.90 11.81 7.62
N LYS A 9 -19.97 11.16 8.79
CA LYS A 9 -18.91 10.23 9.26
C LYS A 9 -18.71 9.05 8.31
N LYS A 10 -19.78 8.48 7.75
CA LYS A 10 -19.71 7.38 6.80
C LYS A 10 -19.06 7.83 5.49
N ASP A 11 -19.43 8.99 4.98
CA ASP A 11 -18.86 9.56 3.75
C ASP A 11 -17.35 9.85 3.90
N PHE A 12 -16.92 10.33 5.08
CA PHE A 12 -15.50 10.48 5.39
C PHE A 12 -14.72 9.16 5.40
N ILE A 13 -15.31 8.08 5.93
CA ILE A 13 -14.68 6.74 5.92
C ILE A 13 -14.56 6.22 4.49
N VAL A 14 -15.62 6.37 3.67
CA VAL A 14 -15.62 5.95 2.26
C VAL A 14 -14.56 6.70 1.46
N LEU A 15 -14.46 8.02 1.62
CA LEU A 15 -13.43 8.83 0.97
C LEU A 15 -12.01 8.43 1.40
N TYR A 16 -11.84 8.08 2.67
CA TYR A 16 -10.56 7.60 3.18
C TYR A 16 -10.16 6.25 2.57
N LEU A 17 -11.09 5.28 2.53
CA LEU A 17 -10.87 3.98 1.89
C LEU A 17 -10.57 4.15 0.39
N ALA A 18 -11.37 4.98 -0.31
CA ALA A 18 -11.22 5.22 -1.73
C ALA A 18 -9.83 5.77 -2.07
N ARG A 19 -9.33 6.74 -1.28
CA ARG A 19 -7.99 7.29 -1.49
C ARG A 19 -6.89 6.22 -1.38
N ASN A 20 -6.99 5.35 -0.38
CA ASN A 20 -6.00 4.27 -0.21
C ASN A 20 -6.11 3.24 -1.35
N GLY A 21 -7.34 2.89 -1.74
CA GLY A 21 -7.62 2.02 -2.89
C GLY A 21 -7.06 2.57 -4.19
N ILE A 22 -7.17 3.89 -4.43
CA ILE A 22 -6.60 4.54 -5.62
C ILE A 22 -5.07 4.47 -5.63
N MET A 23 -4.41 4.67 -4.48
CA MET A 23 -2.94 4.59 -4.43
C MET A 23 -2.44 3.17 -4.71
N THR A 24 -3.06 2.15 -4.12
CA THR A 24 -2.70 0.76 -4.39
C THR A 24 -3.06 0.36 -5.83
N PHE A 25 -4.13 0.92 -6.39
CA PHE A 25 -4.52 0.74 -7.78
C PHE A 25 -3.44 1.26 -8.73
N ILE A 26 -2.96 2.48 -8.49
CA ILE A 26 -1.90 3.09 -9.31
C ILE A 26 -0.61 2.27 -9.22
N ILE A 27 -0.22 1.82 -8.02
CA ILE A 27 0.98 1.00 -7.84
C ILE A 27 0.86 -0.29 -8.67
N THR A 28 -0.24 -1.03 -8.54
CA THR A 28 -0.46 -2.25 -9.31
C THR A 28 -0.52 -1.98 -10.82
N LEU A 29 -1.12 -0.86 -11.24
CA LEU A 29 -1.18 -0.48 -12.65
C LEU A 29 0.22 -0.24 -13.20
N LEU A 30 1.05 0.51 -12.49
CA LEU A 30 2.43 0.77 -12.90
C LEU A 30 3.28 -0.50 -12.92
N SER A 31 3.19 -1.34 -11.88
CA SER A 31 3.98 -2.57 -11.76
C SER A 31 3.59 -3.60 -12.83
N MET A 32 2.30 -3.81 -13.05
CA MET A 32 1.82 -4.76 -14.07
C MET A 32 2.09 -4.26 -15.48
N SER A 33 1.92 -2.96 -15.74
CA SER A 33 2.26 -2.37 -17.04
C SER A 33 3.74 -2.51 -17.33
N TYR A 34 4.60 -2.25 -16.34
CA TYR A 34 6.05 -2.43 -16.46
C TYR A 34 6.44 -3.88 -16.79
N ASP A 35 5.87 -4.86 -16.09
CA ASP A 35 6.14 -6.28 -16.33
C ASP A 35 5.69 -6.71 -17.75
N LEU A 36 4.50 -6.25 -18.19
CA LEU A 36 3.99 -6.49 -19.53
C LEU A 36 4.86 -5.85 -20.63
N CYS A 37 5.40 -4.66 -20.39
CA CYS A 37 6.33 -4.00 -21.32
C CYS A 37 7.57 -4.84 -21.53
N LEU A 38 8.15 -5.36 -20.45
CA LEU A 38 9.33 -6.22 -20.52
C LEU A 38 9.03 -7.56 -21.17
N TYR A 39 7.88 -8.15 -20.86
CA TYR A 39 7.49 -9.46 -21.40
C TYR A 39 7.17 -9.41 -22.89
N TYR A 40 6.40 -8.43 -23.34
CA TYR A 40 5.98 -8.29 -24.74
C TYR A 40 6.89 -7.38 -25.58
N GLN A 41 7.88 -6.72 -24.97
CA GLN A 41 8.74 -5.71 -25.62
C GLN A 41 7.95 -4.58 -26.28
N ILE A 42 6.93 -4.09 -25.57
CA ILE A 42 6.02 -3.03 -26.03
C ILE A 42 6.22 -1.74 -25.24
N SER A 43 5.67 -0.63 -25.76
CA SER A 43 5.63 0.64 -25.05
C SER A 43 4.73 0.59 -23.82
N PHE A 44 4.96 1.50 -22.87
CA PHE A 44 4.20 1.58 -21.62
C PHE A 44 2.70 1.79 -21.81
N ILE A 45 2.32 2.65 -22.75
CA ILE A 45 0.92 2.93 -23.08
C ILE A 45 0.23 1.66 -23.58
N ASN A 46 0.89 0.91 -24.46
CA ASN A 46 0.36 -0.36 -24.98
C ASN A 46 0.30 -1.44 -23.89
N GLY A 47 1.20 -1.38 -22.89
CA GLY A 47 1.16 -2.21 -21.69
C GLY A 47 -0.11 -1.97 -20.87
N ILE A 48 -0.46 -0.70 -20.63
CA ILE A 48 -1.72 -0.33 -19.97
C ILE A 48 -2.91 -0.80 -20.80
N GLU A 49 -2.89 -0.54 -22.12
CA GLU A 49 -3.98 -0.95 -23.01
C GLU A 49 -4.22 -2.45 -22.91
N LYS A 50 -3.16 -3.27 -22.94
CA LYS A 50 -3.24 -4.72 -22.77
C LYS A 50 -3.90 -5.15 -21.46
N ILE A 51 -3.77 -4.39 -20.36
CA ILE A 51 -4.44 -4.75 -19.10
C ILE A 51 -5.96 -4.69 -19.26
N PHE A 52 -6.47 -3.71 -20.01
CA PHE A 52 -7.91 -3.44 -20.13
C PHE A 52 -8.56 -4.05 -21.39
N SER A 53 -7.79 -4.26 -22.46
CA SER A 53 -8.33 -4.66 -23.77
C SER A 53 -7.97 -6.08 -24.22
N ASN A 54 -6.94 -6.72 -23.63
CA ASN A 54 -6.42 -8.00 -24.13
C ASN A 54 -7.34 -9.18 -23.82
N SER A 55 -7.66 -9.39 -22.54
CA SER A 55 -8.56 -10.47 -22.11
C SER A 55 -9.16 -10.19 -20.75
N ILE A 56 -10.34 -10.74 -20.49
CA ILE A 56 -10.99 -10.67 -19.17
C ILE A 56 -10.10 -11.28 -18.07
N PHE A 57 -9.29 -12.30 -18.41
CA PHE A 57 -8.37 -12.92 -17.46
C PHE A 57 -7.22 -11.99 -17.05
N THR A 58 -6.67 -11.21 -17.99
CA THR A 58 -5.64 -10.20 -17.69
C THR A 58 -6.19 -9.13 -16.74
N TRP A 59 -7.42 -8.67 -17.00
CA TRP A 59 -8.09 -7.70 -16.14
C TRP A 59 -8.44 -8.27 -14.75
N LEU A 60 -8.95 -9.51 -14.68
CA LEU A 60 -9.23 -10.17 -13.40
C LEU A 60 -7.95 -10.37 -12.58
N TYR A 61 -6.85 -10.75 -13.24
CA TYR A 61 -5.55 -10.91 -12.58
C TYR A 61 -5.04 -9.58 -12.03
N PHE A 62 -5.16 -8.50 -12.80
CA PHE A 62 -4.88 -7.14 -12.34
C PHE A 62 -5.72 -6.78 -11.10
N MET A 63 -7.03 -7.00 -11.15
CA MET A 63 -7.95 -6.71 -10.05
C MET A 63 -7.60 -7.53 -8.79
N LEU A 64 -7.21 -8.78 -8.95
CA LEU A 64 -6.82 -9.64 -7.83
C LEU A 64 -5.55 -9.15 -7.14
N ILE A 65 -4.52 -8.78 -7.92
CA ILE A 65 -3.29 -8.19 -7.37
C ILE A 65 -3.61 -6.88 -6.66
N TRP A 66 -4.45 -6.04 -7.26
CA TRP A 66 -4.83 -4.77 -6.65
C TRP A 66 -5.56 -4.96 -5.31
N VAL A 67 -6.56 -5.86 -5.25
CA VAL A 67 -7.28 -6.17 -4.01
C VAL A 67 -6.32 -6.75 -2.96
N PHE A 68 -5.42 -7.64 -3.37
CA PHE A 68 -4.40 -8.19 -2.49
C PHE A 68 -3.50 -7.10 -1.89
N ASN A 69 -3.00 -6.18 -2.71
CA ASN A 69 -2.20 -5.04 -2.26
C ASN A 69 -2.95 -4.12 -1.32
N TYR A 70 -4.22 -3.85 -1.63
CA TYR A 70 -5.08 -3.07 -0.76
C TYR A 70 -5.24 -3.72 0.62
N LEU A 71 -5.45 -5.04 0.66
CA LEU A 71 -5.55 -5.79 1.91
C LEU A 71 -4.24 -5.74 2.72
N ILE A 72 -3.09 -5.95 2.08
CA ILE A 72 -1.79 -5.84 2.77
C ILE A 72 -1.63 -4.45 3.39
N PHE A 73 -2.00 -3.39 2.65
CA PHE A 73 -1.89 -2.02 3.13
C PHE A 73 -2.80 -1.72 4.33
N GLU A 74 -4.05 -2.18 4.31
CA GLU A 74 -4.96 -2.00 5.44
C GLU A 74 -4.51 -2.83 6.66
N ILE A 75 -4.02 -4.06 6.46
CA ILE A 75 -3.44 -4.88 7.54
C ILE A 75 -2.23 -4.17 8.16
N TYR A 76 -1.31 -3.67 7.32
CA TYR A 76 -0.16 -2.89 7.78
C TYR A 76 -0.59 -1.71 8.65
N LYS A 77 -1.60 -0.97 8.21
CA LYS A 77 -2.11 0.19 8.94
C LYS A 77 -2.70 -0.21 10.30
N ILE A 78 -3.54 -1.25 10.34
CA ILE A 78 -4.13 -1.75 11.59
C ILE A 78 -3.03 -2.15 12.59
N ILE A 79 -2.00 -2.86 12.10
CA ILE A 79 -0.87 -3.29 12.93
C ILE A 79 -0.10 -2.06 13.45
N SER A 80 0.26 -1.12 12.56
CA SER A 80 0.96 0.11 12.92
C SER A 80 0.20 0.94 13.96
N ASP A 81 -1.12 1.08 13.81
CA ASP A 81 -1.98 1.79 14.75
C ASP A 81 -2.10 1.05 16.10
N ALA A 82 -2.20 -0.28 16.08
CA ALA A 82 -2.23 -1.11 17.28
C ALA A 82 -0.93 -1.04 18.09
N TYR A 83 0.24 -1.07 17.41
CA TYR A 83 1.54 -0.89 18.06
C TYR A 83 1.66 0.49 18.68
N ARG A 84 1.24 1.55 17.97
CA ARG A 84 1.24 2.92 18.50
C ARG A 84 0.39 3.03 19.78
N ASN A 85 -0.81 2.46 19.77
CA ASN A 85 -1.72 2.53 20.92
C ASN A 85 -1.20 1.72 22.12
N LYS A 86 -0.66 0.50 21.91
CA LYS A 86 -0.09 -0.31 23.01
C LYS A 86 1.13 0.34 23.64
N ILE A 87 2.01 0.97 22.84
CA ILE A 87 3.18 1.69 23.34
C ILE A 87 2.74 2.92 24.16
N CYS A 88 1.71 3.66 23.72
CA CYS A 88 1.16 4.80 24.48
C CYS A 88 0.51 4.41 25.82
N ILE A 89 -0.12 3.22 25.90
CA ILE A 89 -0.76 2.73 27.13
C ILE A 89 0.28 2.18 28.12
N SER A 90 1.35 1.55 27.63
CA SER A 90 2.37 0.90 28.47
C SER A 90 3.51 1.84 28.89
N PHE A 91 3.89 2.80 28.05
CA PHE A 91 4.97 3.74 28.33
C PHE A 91 4.44 5.16 28.46
N LYS A 92 4.27 5.60 29.71
CA LYS A 92 4.10 7.02 30.08
C LYS A 92 5.42 7.79 29.91
N ILE A 93 6.12 7.65 28.76
CA ILE A 93 7.43 8.27 28.51
C ILE A 93 7.55 8.69 27.02
N LYS A 94 7.37 9.99 26.82
CA LYS A 94 8.02 10.96 25.90
C LYS A 94 8.47 10.65 24.45
N ASP A 95 8.62 9.42 23.97
CA ASP A 95 9.27 9.20 22.67
C ASP A 95 8.39 8.49 21.62
N HIS A 96 7.45 9.25 21.04
CA HIS A 96 6.68 8.83 19.87
C HIS A 96 7.56 8.37 18.69
N HIS A 97 8.80 8.85 18.63
CA HIS A 97 9.77 8.55 17.58
C HIS A 97 10.10 7.05 17.47
N TYR A 98 10.18 6.32 18.59
CA TYR A 98 10.63 4.93 18.58
C TYR A 98 9.70 4.00 17.79
N SER A 99 8.38 4.19 17.88
CA SER A 99 7.40 3.39 17.14
C SER A 99 7.49 3.56 15.62
N PHE A 100 7.91 4.73 15.13
CA PHE A 100 8.05 5.01 13.70
C PHE A 100 9.31 4.37 13.12
N TYR A 101 10.43 4.43 13.84
CA TYR A 101 11.66 3.77 13.40
C TYR A 101 11.49 2.25 13.32
N LEU A 102 10.76 1.66 14.27
CA LEU A 102 10.49 0.22 14.26
C LEU A 102 9.67 -0.22 13.03
N SER A 103 8.64 0.54 12.63
CA SER A 103 7.85 0.20 11.43
C SER A 103 8.68 0.28 10.16
N ILE A 104 9.56 1.29 10.03
CA ILE A 104 10.47 1.43 8.89
C ILE A 104 11.46 0.27 8.83
N ILE A 105 12.07 -0.11 9.96
CA ILE A 105 13.01 -1.25 10.04
C ILE A 105 12.33 -2.55 9.61
N ILE A 106 11.10 -2.82 10.08
CA ILE A 106 10.33 -4.00 9.69
C ILE A 106 10.08 -4.00 8.17
N MET A 107 9.68 -2.85 7.59
CA MET A 107 9.44 -2.75 6.15
C MET A 107 10.71 -2.99 5.32
N ILE A 108 11.87 -2.47 5.75
CA ILE A 108 13.17 -2.74 5.09
C ILE A 108 13.49 -4.23 5.15
N GLY A 109 13.27 -4.88 6.30
CA GLY A 109 13.43 -6.32 6.44
C GLY A 109 12.54 -7.13 5.48
N LEU A 110 11.28 -6.74 5.32
CA LEU A 110 10.36 -7.38 4.37
C LEU A 110 10.80 -7.19 2.91
N ILE A 111 11.31 -6.01 2.55
CA ILE A 111 11.88 -5.77 1.22
C ILE A 111 13.04 -6.73 0.96
N LEU A 112 13.97 -6.89 1.91
CA LEU A 112 15.09 -7.83 1.77
C LEU A 112 14.61 -9.27 1.56
N ILE A 113 13.60 -9.71 2.32
CA ILE A 113 13.00 -11.05 2.16
C ILE A 113 12.42 -11.21 0.75
N VAL A 114 11.66 -10.22 0.26
CA VAL A 114 11.06 -10.28 -1.09
C VAL A 114 12.13 -10.35 -2.18
N VAL A 115 13.21 -9.57 -2.06
CA VAL A 115 14.31 -9.57 -3.04
C VAL A 115 14.96 -10.96 -3.12
N MET A 116 15.21 -11.60 -1.98
CA MET A 116 15.84 -12.92 -1.89
C MET A 116 14.90 -14.08 -2.26
N SER A 117 13.59 -13.89 -2.18
CA SER A 117 12.60 -14.93 -2.48
C SER A 117 12.57 -15.33 -3.97
N PRO A 118 12.20 -16.56 -4.33
CA PRO A 118 12.03 -16.99 -5.72
C PRO A 118 10.65 -16.59 -6.31
N LEU A 119 10.15 -15.41 -5.96
CA LEU A 119 8.87 -14.91 -6.48
C LEU A 119 8.94 -14.54 -7.98
N VAL A 120 7.79 -14.62 -8.65
CA VAL A 120 7.64 -14.11 -10.02
C VAL A 120 7.95 -12.61 -10.06
N ARG A 121 8.58 -12.17 -11.16
CA ARG A 121 9.04 -10.79 -11.36
C ARG A 121 7.97 -9.75 -11.05
N LEU A 122 6.76 -9.95 -11.58
CA LEU A 122 5.61 -9.08 -11.32
C LEU A 122 5.39 -8.87 -9.81
N PHE A 123 5.25 -9.98 -9.05
CA PHE A 123 5.04 -9.90 -7.60
C PHE A 123 6.20 -9.26 -6.87
N LYS A 124 7.45 -9.44 -7.31
CA LYS A 124 8.60 -8.76 -6.70
C LYS A 124 8.51 -7.25 -6.87
N VAL A 125 8.32 -6.79 -8.11
CA VAL A 125 8.27 -5.35 -8.43
C VAL A 125 7.09 -4.69 -7.73
N ASP A 126 5.93 -5.34 -7.75
CA ASP A 126 4.70 -4.86 -7.12
C ASP A 126 4.82 -4.77 -5.59
N LEU A 127 5.28 -5.83 -4.91
CA LEU A 127 5.46 -5.83 -3.46
C LEU A 127 6.55 -4.84 -2.99
N ILE A 128 7.66 -4.73 -3.73
CA ILE A 128 8.71 -3.74 -3.41
C ILE A 128 8.13 -2.33 -3.52
N SER A 129 7.39 -2.04 -4.60
CA SER A 129 6.75 -0.73 -4.80
C SER A 129 5.76 -0.41 -3.67
N MET A 130 4.97 -1.41 -3.25
CA MET A 130 4.06 -1.31 -2.12
C MET A 130 4.78 -1.02 -0.79
N PHE A 131 5.86 -1.73 -0.48
CA PHE A 131 6.61 -1.50 0.76
C PHE A 131 7.33 -0.15 0.79
N VAL A 132 7.88 0.29 -0.34
CA VAL A 132 8.41 1.65 -0.49
C VAL A 132 7.33 2.69 -0.21
N PHE A 133 6.11 2.49 -0.75
CA PHE A 133 4.99 3.38 -0.47
C PHE A 133 4.59 3.41 1.02
N MET A 134 4.61 2.26 1.71
CA MET A 134 4.36 2.18 3.17
C MET A 134 5.43 2.91 3.99
N ILE A 135 6.69 2.83 3.58
CA ILE A 135 7.80 3.58 4.19
C ILE A 135 7.60 5.09 4.00
N LEU A 136 7.31 5.54 2.77
CA LEU A 136 7.04 6.95 2.48
C LEU A 136 5.88 7.51 3.31
N ARG A 137 4.82 6.71 3.49
CA ARG A 137 3.72 7.07 4.38
C ARG A 137 4.19 7.24 5.82
N SER A 138 5.01 6.33 6.33
CA SER A 138 5.54 6.38 7.70
C SER A 138 6.38 7.64 7.92
N PHE A 139 7.19 8.03 6.93
CA PHE A 139 7.92 9.31 6.95
C PHE A 139 6.98 10.52 6.95
N LYS A 140 5.94 10.51 6.11
CA LYS A 140 4.94 11.60 6.07
C LYS A 140 4.25 11.78 7.42
N GLU A 141 3.92 10.69 8.11
CA GLU A 141 3.33 10.76 9.45
C GLU A 141 4.30 11.30 10.50
N MET A 142 5.59 10.94 10.41
CA MET A 142 6.63 11.47 11.29
C MET A 142 6.81 12.99 11.13
N ILE A 143 6.80 13.51 9.89
CA ILE A 143 6.92 14.95 9.63
C ILE A 143 5.71 15.71 10.17
N LYS A 144 4.50 15.17 9.98
CA LYS A 144 3.26 15.80 10.46
C LYS A 144 3.20 15.91 11.99
N ASN A 145 3.88 15.01 12.71
CA ASN A 145 3.89 14.95 14.17
C ASN A 145 5.09 15.68 14.80
N ARG A 146 5.92 16.41 14.03
CA ARG A 146 6.89 17.35 14.61
C ARG A 146 6.13 18.58 15.15
N PRO A 147 6.47 19.08 16.34
CA PRO A 147 5.84 20.26 16.94
C PRO A 147 6.05 21.51 16.08
#